data_AF-A0A815X544-F1
#
_entry.id   AF-A0A815X544-F1
#
_cell.length_a   1.000
_cell.length_b   1.000
_cell.length_c   1.000
_cell.angle_alpha   90.00
_cell.angle_beta   90.00
_cell.angle_gamma   90.00
#
_symmetry.space_group_name_H-M   'P 1'
#
loop_
_entity.id
_entity.type
_entity.pdbx_description
1 polymer ?
#
loop_
_entity_poly.entity_id
_entity_poly.type
_entity_poly.pdbx_seq_one_letter_code
_entity_poly.pdbx_strand_id
1 'polypeptide(L)'
;LIGQAKQSFDNNDFPKAESYLLQAQRPDLAVKLYKDNGLTQDALRVCQEYMPNKLDDLREELARGVGTRPGSGHRPTTSYNNDGILEQAARYEAQGEYQRAVDLYLRLMPQQDIPKETLVKAYLKASDLARKFLPETKAQHVIRTIGPRLVQLGNPNQAAEQYLHVELHKEAVEAFIAGKQWEKAKKLALEIDPQLAKHVDNLYKKHLKERGDAKELINVDVTAALDLFVEKNQWEECFVEAQKHGPLVLHGYLAKYAAQMIQANRAELAANVYKQYGAIAIPQNLRIYKALFYRMLRIDSLKPENYSKWADVRDVLHDVFENMNSSASGSAGGIQKEIEEQRPTFEILLWVAHMNAMRAACSEHEQLDIITAKLSISLLRHSDILPVDRAFYEAGIMCRKVGWNEMSMVFLNRYLDVVDAIEEHNPEMLATSDFVETDVPYEIELPEQPFLPPEQHEKIREHVLTLSMKQAVSLNL
;
A
#
# COMPACT_ATOMS: atom_id res chain seq x y z
N LEU A 1 47.42 -73.74 -41.16
CA LEU A 1 46.00 -73.34 -41.33
C LEU A 1 45.64 -72.10 -40.51
N ILE A 2 45.62 -72.14 -39.16
CA ILE A 2 45.19 -70.97 -38.35
C ILE A 2 46.07 -69.71 -38.56
N GLY A 3 47.40 -69.87 -38.67
CA GLY A 3 48.31 -68.75 -38.95
C GLY A 3 48.14 -68.15 -40.35
N GLN A 4 47.82 -68.99 -41.35
CA GLN A 4 47.54 -68.56 -42.72
C GLN A 4 46.19 -67.83 -42.81
N ALA A 5 45.19 -68.25 -42.03
CA ALA A 5 43.90 -67.58 -41.95
C ALA A 5 44.02 -66.14 -41.42
N LYS A 6 44.83 -65.92 -40.38
CA LYS A 6 45.09 -64.56 -39.85
C LYS A 6 45.79 -63.69 -40.90
N GLN A 7 46.80 -64.23 -41.58
CA GLN A 7 47.51 -63.50 -42.64
C GLN A 7 46.61 -63.16 -43.84
N SER A 8 45.69 -64.05 -44.23
CA SER A 8 44.68 -63.77 -45.25
C SER A 8 43.66 -62.72 -44.79
N PHE A 9 43.31 -62.72 -43.50
CA PHE A 9 42.41 -61.74 -42.90
C PHE A 9 43.06 -60.33 -42.87
N ASP A 10 44.34 -60.25 -42.50
CA ASP A 10 45.12 -59.00 -42.50
C ASP A 10 45.28 -58.43 -43.93
N ASN A 11 45.27 -59.30 -44.95
CA ASN A 11 45.29 -58.92 -46.37
C ASN A 11 43.89 -58.57 -46.93
N ASN A 12 42.87 -58.43 -46.08
CA ASN A 12 41.45 -58.18 -46.43
C ASN A 12 40.79 -59.26 -47.32
N ASP A 13 41.33 -60.48 -47.38
CA ASP A 13 40.73 -61.60 -48.10
C ASP A 13 39.91 -62.48 -47.13
N PHE A 14 38.77 -61.94 -46.69
CA PHE A 14 37.87 -62.53 -45.70
C PHE A 14 37.32 -63.93 -46.07
N PRO A 15 36.89 -64.18 -47.33
CA PRO A 15 36.35 -65.49 -47.71
C PRO A 15 37.39 -66.61 -47.62
N LYS A 16 38.65 -66.32 -48.00
CA LYS A 16 39.74 -67.30 -47.87
C LYS A 16 40.11 -67.54 -46.41
N ALA A 17 40.17 -66.49 -45.60
CA ALA A 17 40.42 -66.62 -44.16
C ALA A 17 39.34 -67.47 -43.46
N GLU A 18 38.08 -67.26 -43.81
CA GLU A 18 36.95 -68.07 -43.33
C GLU A 18 37.09 -69.53 -43.74
N SER A 19 37.40 -69.80 -45.02
CA SER A 19 37.60 -71.16 -45.53
C SER A 19 38.70 -71.93 -44.77
N TYR A 20 39.81 -71.27 -44.43
CA TYR A 20 40.91 -71.87 -43.68
C TYR A 20 40.55 -72.14 -42.20
N LEU A 21 39.68 -71.32 -41.60
CA LEU A 21 39.20 -71.50 -40.22
C LEU A 21 38.12 -72.58 -40.12
N LEU A 22 37.28 -72.70 -41.15
CA LEU A 22 36.29 -73.77 -41.27
C LEU A 22 36.97 -75.13 -41.54
N GLN A 23 37.98 -75.18 -42.40
CA GLN A 23 38.81 -76.39 -42.59
C GLN A 23 39.56 -76.80 -41.32
N ALA A 24 39.92 -75.83 -40.46
CA ALA A 24 40.54 -76.08 -39.17
C ALA A 24 39.53 -76.44 -38.05
N GLN A 25 38.23 -76.60 -38.36
CA GLN A 25 37.14 -76.88 -37.41
C GLN A 25 37.05 -75.87 -36.26
N ARG A 26 37.37 -74.59 -36.51
CA ARG A 26 37.34 -73.52 -35.50
C ARG A 26 36.45 -72.34 -35.94
N PRO A 27 35.13 -72.54 -36.07
CA PRO A 27 34.19 -71.46 -36.36
C PRO A 27 34.16 -70.41 -35.23
N ASP A 28 34.47 -70.79 -33.97
CA ASP A 28 34.62 -69.87 -32.84
C ASP A 28 35.63 -68.74 -33.12
N LEU A 29 36.74 -69.07 -33.80
CA LEU A 29 37.80 -68.12 -34.11
C LEU A 29 37.42 -67.21 -35.28
N ALA A 30 36.64 -67.71 -36.24
CA ALA A 30 36.13 -66.91 -37.35
C ALA A 30 35.17 -65.83 -36.84
N VAL A 31 34.22 -66.20 -35.96
CA VAL A 31 33.29 -65.24 -35.33
C VAL A 31 34.04 -64.18 -34.51
N LYS A 32 35.08 -64.58 -33.76
CA LYS A 32 35.93 -63.62 -33.02
C LYS A 32 36.70 -62.68 -33.95
N LEU A 33 37.31 -63.18 -35.02
CA LEU A 33 38.02 -62.35 -35.98
C LEU A 33 37.11 -61.32 -36.67
N TYR A 34 35.90 -61.73 -37.08
CA TYR A 34 34.91 -60.81 -37.64
C TYR A 34 34.40 -59.79 -36.60
N LYS A 35 34.21 -60.22 -35.34
CA LYS A 35 33.84 -59.34 -34.22
C LYS A 35 34.91 -58.30 -33.91
N ASP A 36 36.17 -58.72 -33.80
CA ASP A 36 37.31 -57.85 -33.47
C ASP A 36 37.55 -56.77 -34.54
N ASN A 37 37.18 -57.06 -35.80
CA ASN A 37 37.28 -56.12 -36.92
C ASN A 37 35.99 -55.32 -37.19
N GLY A 38 34.98 -55.44 -36.32
CA GLY A 38 33.73 -54.66 -36.40
C GLY A 38 32.77 -55.09 -37.51
N LEU A 39 32.98 -56.24 -38.14
CA LEU A 39 32.12 -56.83 -39.17
C LEU A 39 31.02 -57.68 -38.51
N THR A 40 30.06 -57.00 -37.89
CA THR A 40 29.02 -57.63 -37.06
C THR A 40 28.01 -58.46 -37.86
N GLN A 41 27.71 -58.06 -39.09
CA GLN A 41 26.81 -58.82 -39.97
C GLN A 41 27.41 -60.15 -40.41
N ASP A 42 28.71 -60.18 -40.76
CA ASP A 42 29.42 -61.40 -41.13
C ASP A 42 29.65 -62.32 -39.93
N ALA A 43 29.96 -61.74 -38.75
CA ALA A 43 30.03 -62.51 -37.50
C ALA A 43 28.71 -63.21 -37.17
N LEU A 44 27.56 -62.54 -37.37
CA LEU A 44 26.23 -63.11 -37.17
C LEU A 44 25.91 -64.21 -38.21
N ARG A 45 26.26 -63.99 -39.48
CA ARG A 45 26.07 -64.98 -40.55
C ARG A 45 26.85 -66.27 -40.25
N VAL A 46 28.14 -66.15 -39.94
CA VAL A 46 29.00 -67.31 -39.65
C VAL A 46 28.55 -68.02 -38.36
N CYS A 47 28.11 -67.27 -37.35
CA CYS A 47 27.55 -67.86 -36.14
C CYS A 47 26.24 -68.60 -36.42
N GLN A 48 25.37 -68.07 -37.29
CA GLN A 48 24.11 -68.71 -37.68
C GLN A 48 24.33 -70.03 -38.44
N GLU A 49 25.30 -70.06 -39.35
CA GLU A 49 25.56 -71.22 -40.20
C GLU A 49 26.30 -72.34 -39.48
N TYR A 50 27.29 -72.00 -38.64
CA TYR A 50 28.20 -73.00 -38.07
C TYR A 50 28.05 -73.19 -36.56
N MET A 51 27.35 -72.29 -35.85
CA MET A 51 27.17 -72.34 -34.38
C MET A 51 25.81 -71.78 -33.91
N PRO A 52 24.68 -72.35 -34.35
CA PRO A 52 23.34 -71.80 -34.06
C PRO A 52 23.05 -71.69 -32.55
N ASN A 53 23.64 -72.55 -31.73
CA ASN A 53 23.44 -72.56 -30.28
C ASN A 53 24.09 -71.37 -29.54
N LYS A 54 25.02 -70.64 -30.18
CA LYS A 54 25.69 -69.45 -29.60
C LYS A 54 25.22 -68.15 -30.26
N LEU A 55 24.20 -68.23 -31.12
CA LEU A 55 23.68 -67.10 -31.88
C LEU A 55 22.98 -66.08 -30.97
N ASP A 56 22.17 -66.54 -30.02
CA ASP A 56 21.46 -65.66 -29.09
C ASP A 56 22.45 -64.95 -28.14
N ASP A 57 23.48 -65.67 -27.67
CA ASP A 57 24.57 -65.09 -26.88
C ASP A 57 25.31 -64.00 -27.67
N LEU A 58 25.62 -64.24 -28.94
CA LEU A 58 26.31 -63.27 -29.80
C LEU A 58 25.41 -62.05 -30.09
N ARG A 59 24.10 -62.24 -30.27
CA ARG A 59 23.13 -61.14 -30.47
C ARG A 59 23.01 -60.28 -29.22
N GLU A 60 22.92 -60.89 -28.04
CA GLU A 60 22.85 -60.16 -26.77
C GLU A 60 24.18 -59.45 -26.48
N GLU A 61 25.31 -60.06 -26.80
CA GLU A 61 26.64 -59.46 -26.62
C GLU A 61 26.88 -58.30 -27.61
N LEU A 62 26.42 -58.40 -28.85
CA LEU A 62 26.45 -57.28 -29.81
C LEU A 62 25.48 -56.16 -29.39
N ALA A 63 24.30 -56.50 -28.88
CA ALA A 63 23.35 -55.52 -28.33
C ALA A 63 23.93 -54.77 -27.11
N ARG A 64 24.72 -55.46 -26.27
CA ARG A 64 25.49 -54.83 -25.18
C ARG A 64 26.72 -54.06 -25.67
N GLY A 65 27.38 -54.53 -26.73
CA GLY A 65 28.66 -54.00 -27.25
C GLY A 65 28.56 -52.75 -28.13
N VAL A 66 27.36 -52.38 -28.61
CA VAL A 66 27.12 -51.13 -29.36
C VAL A 66 27.26 -49.87 -28.45
N GLY A 67 27.45 -50.05 -27.15
CA GLY A 67 27.59 -48.97 -26.16
C GLY A 67 29.01 -48.64 -25.67
N THR A 68 30.09 -49.16 -26.25
CA THR A 68 31.44 -48.87 -25.69
C THR A 68 32.57 -48.89 -26.72
N ARG A 69 32.77 -47.76 -27.42
CA ARG A 69 34.10 -47.38 -27.95
C ARG A 69 34.69 -46.31 -27.03
N PRO A 70 35.88 -46.51 -26.42
CA PRO A 70 36.51 -45.52 -25.57
C PRO A 70 37.31 -44.54 -26.44
N GLY A 71 36.78 -43.33 -26.66
CA GLY A 71 37.52 -42.30 -27.39
C GLY A 71 36.68 -41.25 -28.11
N SER A 72 35.74 -40.61 -27.41
CA SER A 72 35.28 -39.24 -27.69
C SER A 72 34.24 -38.88 -26.63
N GLY A 73 34.45 -37.77 -25.93
CA GLY A 73 33.65 -37.38 -24.78
C GLY A 73 32.20 -37.08 -25.16
N HIS A 74 31.28 -37.94 -24.73
CA HIS A 74 29.93 -37.56 -24.31
C HIS A 74 29.47 -38.53 -23.23
N ARG A 75 29.27 -38.00 -22.02
CA ARG A 75 28.55 -38.70 -20.95
C ARG A 75 27.18 -39.10 -21.51
N PRO A 76 26.66 -40.32 -21.26
CA PRO A 76 25.29 -40.63 -21.60
C PRO A 76 24.41 -39.86 -20.63
N THR A 77 23.94 -38.70 -21.07
CA THR A 77 22.74 -38.11 -20.49
C THR A 77 21.62 -39.11 -20.79
N THR A 78 20.91 -39.54 -19.76
CA THR A 78 19.53 -40.02 -19.91
C THR A 78 18.69 -38.85 -20.41
N SER A 79 18.90 -38.46 -21.66
CA SER A 79 17.96 -37.64 -22.41
C SER A 79 16.77 -38.55 -22.65
N TYR A 80 15.71 -38.35 -21.87
CA TYR A 80 14.39 -38.81 -22.29
C TYR A 80 14.23 -38.34 -23.74
N ASN A 81 13.96 -39.28 -24.67
CA ASN A 81 13.66 -38.97 -26.07
C ASN A 81 12.33 -38.20 -26.13
N ASN A 82 12.34 -36.93 -25.76
CA ASN A 82 11.16 -36.08 -25.69
C ASN A 82 10.61 -35.80 -27.10
N ASP A 83 11.50 -35.68 -28.09
CA ASP A 83 11.14 -35.61 -29.51
C ASP A 83 10.46 -36.91 -29.97
N GLY A 84 10.91 -38.07 -29.48
CA GLY A 84 10.29 -39.36 -29.73
C GLY A 84 8.88 -39.48 -29.11
N ILE A 85 8.66 -38.92 -27.92
CA ILE A 85 7.34 -38.90 -27.27
C ILE A 85 6.35 -38.03 -28.06
N LEU A 86 6.79 -36.86 -28.55
CA LEU A 86 5.96 -35.97 -29.35
C LEU A 86 5.62 -36.58 -30.71
N GLU A 87 6.60 -37.20 -31.38
CA GLU A 87 6.37 -37.89 -32.65
C GLU A 87 5.45 -39.10 -32.47
N GLN A 88 5.64 -39.86 -31.39
CA GLN A 88 4.79 -41.00 -31.06
C GLN A 88 3.35 -40.57 -30.73
N ALA A 89 3.17 -39.46 -30.00
CA ALA A 89 1.85 -38.88 -29.75
C ALA A 89 1.16 -38.43 -31.05
N ALA A 90 1.90 -37.82 -31.98
CA ALA A 90 1.39 -37.43 -33.31
C ALA A 90 1.00 -38.65 -34.18
N ARG A 91 1.73 -39.77 -34.07
CA ARG A 91 1.37 -41.03 -34.75
C ARG A 91 0.07 -41.61 -34.20
N TYR A 92 -0.14 -41.61 -32.88
CA TYR A 92 -1.40 -42.06 -32.28
C TYR A 92 -2.57 -41.14 -32.64
N GLU A 93 -2.32 -39.83 -32.77
CA GLU A 93 -3.30 -38.87 -33.29
C GLU A 93 -3.71 -39.21 -34.73
N ALA A 94 -2.75 -39.48 -35.63
CA ALA A 94 -3.02 -39.88 -37.01
C ALA A 94 -3.75 -41.23 -37.13
N GLN A 95 -3.58 -42.12 -36.15
CA GLN A 95 -4.24 -43.42 -36.08
C GLN A 95 -5.65 -43.35 -35.43
N GLY A 96 -6.06 -42.20 -34.91
CA GLY A 96 -7.34 -42.01 -34.24
C GLY A 96 -7.39 -42.54 -32.80
N GLU A 97 -6.26 -42.96 -32.21
CA GLU A 97 -6.16 -43.42 -30.82
C GLU A 97 -5.96 -42.22 -29.86
N TYR A 98 -6.96 -41.35 -29.79
CA TYR A 98 -6.86 -40.06 -29.09
C TYR A 98 -6.58 -40.16 -27.59
N GLN A 99 -7.05 -41.21 -26.91
CA GLN A 99 -6.80 -41.39 -25.47
C GLN A 99 -5.30 -41.61 -25.18
N ARG A 100 -4.64 -42.48 -25.97
CA ARG A 100 -3.21 -42.77 -25.80
C ARG A 100 -2.35 -41.56 -26.19
N ALA A 101 -2.76 -40.82 -27.21
CA ALA A 101 -2.09 -39.57 -27.59
C ALA A 101 -2.11 -38.54 -26.44
N VAL A 102 -3.27 -38.35 -25.78
CA VAL A 102 -3.40 -37.43 -24.63
C VAL A 102 -2.54 -37.87 -23.44
N ASP A 103 -2.54 -39.16 -23.11
CA ASP A 103 -1.71 -39.69 -22.01
C ASP A 103 -0.21 -39.47 -22.25
N LEU A 104 0.25 -39.58 -23.50
CA LEU A 104 1.64 -39.30 -23.88
C LEU A 104 1.98 -37.81 -23.77
N TYR A 105 1.09 -36.91 -24.22
CA TYR A 105 1.29 -35.47 -24.05
C TYR A 105 1.30 -35.06 -22.56
N LEU A 106 0.49 -35.69 -21.72
CA LEU A 106 0.46 -35.46 -20.26
C LEU A 106 1.72 -35.94 -19.53
N ARG A 107 2.47 -36.88 -20.11
CA ARG A 107 3.71 -37.40 -19.52
C ARG A 107 4.86 -36.40 -19.56
N LEU A 108 4.80 -35.41 -20.46
CA LEU A 108 5.76 -34.33 -20.52
C LEU A 108 5.64 -33.47 -19.27
N MET A 109 6.75 -33.21 -18.57
CA MET A 109 6.78 -32.42 -17.33
C MET A 109 7.65 -31.16 -17.48
N PRO A 110 7.30 -30.04 -16.80
CA PRO A 110 8.06 -28.79 -16.87
C PRO A 110 9.52 -28.85 -16.40
N GLN A 111 9.91 -29.92 -15.69
CA GLN A 111 11.26 -30.13 -15.14
C GLN A 111 12.24 -30.79 -16.13
N GLN A 112 11.77 -31.19 -17.31
CA GLN A 112 12.62 -31.76 -18.36
C GLN A 112 13.21 -30.66 -19.23
N ASP A 113 14.35 -30.91 -19.88
CA ASP A 113 15.03 -30.01 -20.85
C ASP A 113 14.21 -29.81 -22.14
N ILE A 114 12.95 -29.40 -22.00
CA ILE A 114 12.00 -29.15 -23.08
C ILE A 114 11.74 -27.64 -23.12
N PRO A 115 11.85 -26.98 -24.28
CA PRO A 115 11.51 -25.58 -24.39
C PRO A 115 10.05 -25.34 -24.00
N LYS A 116 9.82 -24.30 -23.18
CA LYS A 116 8.50 -23.97 -22.62
C LYS A 116 7.42 -23.86 -23.69
N GLU A 117 7.75 -23.32 -24.86
CA GLU A 117 6.81 -23.18 -25.99
C GLU A 117 6.35 -24.52 -26.56
N THR A 118 7.24 -25.51 -26.66
CA THR A 118 6.88 -26.85 -27.16
C THR A 118 5.99 -27.57 -26.16
N LEU A 119 6.25 -27.39 -24.86
CA LEU A 119 5.43 -27.94 -23.80
C LEU A 119 4.02 -27.33 -23.78
N VAL A 120 3.91 -26.01 -23.94
CA VAL A 120 2.62 -25.31 -24.07
C VAL A 120 1.85 -25.81 -25.29
N LYS A 121 2.49 -25.94 -26.46
CA LYS A 121 1.86 -26.47 -27.68
C LYS A 121 1.36 -27.91 -27.48
N ALA A 122 2.15 -28.76 -26.82
CA ALA A 122 1.79 -30.14 -26.52
C ALA A 122 0.56 -30.21 -25.60
N TYR A 123 0.52 -29.38 -24.56
CA TYR A 123 -0.60 -29.31 -23.64
C TYR A 123 -1.87 -28.75 -24.27
N LEU A 124 -1.78 -27.72 -25.12
CA LEU A 124 -2.94 -27.21 -25.86
C LEU A 124 -3.49 -28.22 -26.87
N LYS A 125 -2.60 -28.97 -27.54
CA LYS A 125 -3.02 -30.09 -28.39
C LYS A 125 -3.73 -31.19 -27.59
N ALA A 126 -3.18 -31.54 -26.42
CA ALA A 126 -3.79 -32.54 -25.55
C ALA A 126 -5.18 -32.11 -25.05
N SER A 127 -5.36 -30.83 -24.71
CA SER A 127 -6.67 -30.31 -24.28
C SER A 127 -7.67 -30.28 -25.44
N ASP A 128 -7.25 -29.89 -26.65
CA ASP A 128 -8.12 -29.91 -27.84
C ASP A 128 -8.55 -31.33 -28.24
N LEU A 129 -7.62 -32.29 -28.22
CA LEU A 129 -7.93 -33.69 -28.50
C LEU A 129 -8.86 -34.28 -27.44
N ALA A 130 -8.63 -33.96 -26.17
CA ALA A 130 -9.50 -34.39 -25.07
C ALA A 130 -10.90 -33.80 -25.20
N ARG A 131 -11.03 -32.53 -25.56
CA ARG A 131 -12.33 -31.88 -25.76
C ARG A 131 -13.11 -32.45 -26.94
N LYS A 132 -12.44 -32.73 -28.07
CA LYS A 132 -13.10 -33.16 -29.32
C LYS A 132 -13.48 -34.65 -29.34
N PHE A 133 -12.67 -35.50 -28.71
CA PHE A 133 -12.75 -36.96 -28.93
C PHE A 133 -12.91 -37.80 -27.67
N LEU A 134 -12.77 -37.22 -26.47
CA LEU A 134 -12.94 -37.94 -25.21
C LEU A 134 -14.26 -37.55 -24.51
N PRO A 135 -14.82 -38.44 -23.66
CA PRO A 135 -15.94 -38.09 -22.80
C PRO A 135 -15.63 -36.90 -21.89
N GLU A 136 -16.65 -36.10 -21.57
CA GLU A 136 -16.53 -34.87 -20.80
C GLU A 136 -15.79 -35.05 -19.46
N THR A 137 -16.05 -36.13 -18.74
CA THR A 137 -15.38 -36.46 -17.47
C THR A 137 -13.87 -36.64 -17.62
N LYS A 138 -13.42 -37.27 -18.73
CA LYS A 138 -12.00 -37.42 -19.04
C LYS A 138 -11.39 -36.11 -19.51
N ALA A 139 -12.12 -35.32 -20.30
CA ALA A 139 -11.68 -33.99 -20.73
C ALA A 139 -11.45 -33.05 -19.54
N GLN A 140 -12.37 -33.04 -18.56
CA GLN A 140 -12.22 -32.27 -17.31
C GLN A 140 -10.97 -32.69 -16.52
N HIS A 141 -10.72 -34.00 -16.39
CA HIS A 141 -9.56 -34.50 -15.67
C HIS A 141 -8.23 -34.11 -16.33
N VAL A 142 -8.16 -34.22 -17.67
CA VAL A 142 -7.00 -33.82 -18.47
C VAL A 142 -6.70 -32.33 -18.26
N ILE A 143 -7.73 -31.47 -18.33
CA ILE A 143 -7.56 -30.02 -18.19
C ILE A 143 -7.22 -29.60 -16.75
N ARG A 144 -7.79 -30.24 -15.71
CA ARG A 144 -7.37 -30.02 -14.32
C ARG A 144 -5.91 -30.37 -14.07
N THR A 145 -5.36 -31.31 -14.84
CA THR A 145 -3.94 -31.69 -14.76
C THR A 145 -3.05 -30.72 -15.52
N ILE A 146 -3.51 -30.24 -16.68
CA ILE A 146 -2.75 -29.32 -17.55
C ILE A 146 -2.76 -27.89 -17.03
N GLY A 147 -3.88 -27.40 -16.51
CA GLY A 147 -4.05 -26.00 -16.15
C GLY A 147 -3.03 -25.46 -15.15
N PRO A 148 -2.73 -26.14 -14.02
CA PRO A 148 -1.67 -25.71 -13.10
C PRO A 148 -0.29 -25.67 -13.78
N ARG A 149 -0.03 -26.60 -14.72
CA ARG A 149 1.24 -26.65 -15.46
C ARG A 149 1.35 -25.48 -16.44
N LEU A 150 0.27 -25.10 -17.12
CA LEU A 150 0.24 -23.92 -17.99
C LEU A 150 0.46 -22.61 -17.21
N VAL A 151 -0.11 -22.50 -15.99
CA VAL A 151 0.13 -21.37 -15.10
C VAL A 151 1.61 -21.31 -14.67
N GLN A 152 2.22 -22.44 -14.29
CA GLN A 152 3.65 -22.52 -13.97
C GLN A 152 4.56 -22.15 -15.14
N LEU A 153 4.13 -22.43 -16.38
CA LEU A 153 4.87 -22.06 -17.59
C LEU A 153 4.71 -20.58 -17.98
N GLY A 154 3.95 -19.80 -17.21
CA GLY A 154 3.73 -18.38 -17.45
C GLY A 154 2.59 -18.06 -18.43
N ASN A 155 1.73 -19.04 -18.75
CA ASN A 155 0.58 -18.86 -19.66
C ASN A 155 -0.79 -19.07 -18.96
N PRO A 156 -1.12 -18.26 -17.93
CA PRO A 156 -2.36 -18.38 -17.18
C PRO A 156 -3.62 -18.04 -18.00
N ASN A 157 -3.53 -17.15 -18.99
CA ASN A 157 -4.68 -16.78 -19.83
C ASN A 157 -5.12 -17.96 -20.72
N GLN A 158 -4.16 -18.69 -21.30
CA GLN A 158 -4.44 -19.89 -22.08
C GLN A 158 -5.01 -21.00 -21.19
N ALA A 159 -4.51 -21.15 -19.95
CA ALA A 159 -5.07 -22.09 -18.99
C ALA A 159 -6.54 -21.77 -18.67
N ALA A 160 -6.87 -20.49 -18.47
CA ALA A 160 -8.23 -20.03 -18.21
C ALA A 160 -9.19 -20.33 -19.37
N GLU A 161 -8.76 -20.13 -20.61
CA GLU A 161 -9.55 -20.48 -21.81
C GLU A 161 -9.83 -21.99 -21.88
N GLN A 162 -8.84 -22.83 -21.56
CA GLN A 162 -9.06 -24.29 -21.52
C GLN A 162 -10.05 -24.70 -20.44
N TYR A 163 -10.03 -24.05 -19.26
CA TYR A 163 -11.00 -24.31 -18.20
C TYR A 163 -12.43 -23.89 -18.61
N LEU A 164 -12.59 -22.76 -19.30
CA LEU A 164 -13.88 -22.31 -19.83
C LEU A 164 -14.49 -23.31 -20.82
N HIS A 165 -13.67 -23.92 -21.66
CA HIS A 165 -14.14 -24.90 -22.66
C HIS A 165 -14.76 -26.16 -22.07
N VAL A 166 -14.52 -26.45 -20.79
CA VAL A 166 -15.06 -27.64 -20.11
C VAL A 166 -15.81 -27.26 -18.84
N GLU A 167 -16.35 -26.03 -18.84
CA GLU A 167 -17.26 -25.52 -17.80
C GLU A 167 -16.68 -25.53 -16.37
N LEU A 168 -15.35 -25.54 -16.24
CA LEU A 168 -14.64 -25.42 -14.96
C LEU A 168 -14.46 -23.95 -14.60
N HIS A 169 -15.59 -23.29 -14.36
CA HIS A 169 -15.66 -21.84 -14.23
C HIS A 169 -14.90 -21.30 -13.00
N LYS A 170 -14.83 -22.05 -11.88
CA LYS A 170 -14.09 -21.62 -10.67
C LYS A 170 -12.59 -21.62 -10.89
N GLU A 171 -12.06 -22.69 -11.47
CA GLU A 171 -10.65 -22.83 -11.83
C GLU A 171 -10.23 -21.82 -12.92
N ALA A 172 -11.15 -21.48 -13.83
CA ALA A 172 -10.94 -20.42 -14.83
C ALA A 172 -10.78 -19.03 -14.18
N VAL A 173 -11.59 -18.69 -13.17
CA VAL A 173 -11.46 -17.43 -12.42
C VAL A 173 -10.09 -17.34 -11.74
N GLU A 174 -9.65 -18.40 -11.07
CA GLU A 174 -8.32 -18.45 -10.42
C GLU A 174 -7.18 -18.29 -11.43
N ALA A 175 -7.30 -18.91 -12.60
CA ALA A 175 -6.32 -18.76 -13.68
C ALA A 175 -6.31 -17.33 -14.24
N PHE A 176 -7.46 -16.66 -14.41
CA PHE A 176 -7.50 -15.26 -14.83
C PHE A 176 -6.89 -14.31 -13.78
N ILE A 177 -7.08 -14.59 -12.48
CA ILE A 177 -6.42 -13.85 -11.39
C ILE A 177 -4.90 -13.99 -11.50
N ALA A 178 -4.39 -15.21 -11.66
CA ALA A 178 -2.96 -15.47 -11.86
C ALA A 178 -2.41 -14.77 -13.13
N GLY A 179 -3.24 -14.63 -14.17
CA GLY A 179 -2.92 -13.92 -15.40
C GLY A 179 -3.11 -12.41 -15.37
N LYS A 180 -3.46 -11.83 -14.22
CA LYS A 180 -3.76 -10.39 -14.04
C LYS A 180 -4.86 -9.86 -14.96
N GLN A 181 -5.75 -10.73 -15.46
CA GLN A 181 -6.92 -10.35 -16.27
C GLN A 181 -8.16 -10.18 -15.38
N TRP A 182 -8.11 -9.16 -14.51
CA TRP A 182 -9.12 -8.90 -13.49
C TRP A 182 -10.53 -8.64 -14.03
N GLU A 183 -10.66 -7.92 -15.15
CA GLU A 183 -11.96 -7.65 -15.76
C GLU A 183 -12.67 -8.92 -16.24
N LYS A 184 -11.93 -9.84 -16.88
CA LYS A 184 -12.47 -11.12 -17.34
C LYS A 184 -12.79 -12.03 -16.15
N ALA A 185 -11.91 -12.06 -15.14
CA ALA A 185 -12.15 -12.79 -13.90
C ALA A 185 -13.44 -12.33 -13.21
N LYS A 186 -13.67 -11.01 -13.12
CA LYS A 186 -14.86 -10.44 -12.48
C LYS A 186 -16.14 -10.73 -13.25
N LYS A 187 -16.15 -10.56 -14.57
CA LYS A 187 -17.33 -10.87 -15.41
C LYS A 187 -17.74 -12.34 -15.24
N LEU A 188 -16.77 -13.25 -15.33
CA LEU A 188 -16.99 -14.67 -15.15
C LEU A 188 -17.45 -15.01 -13.72
N ALA A 189 -16.86 -14.39 -12.70
CA ALA A 189 -17.26 -14.62 -11.32
C ALA A 189 -18.69 -14.14 -11.01
N LEU A 190 -19.14 -13.03 -11.63
CA LEU A 190 -20.51 -12.52 -11.50
C LEU A 190 -21.56 -13.48 -12.09
N GLU A 191 -21.21 -14.20 -13.15
CA GLU A 191 -22.09 -15.19 -13.79
C GLU A 191 -22.26 -16.47 -12.94
N ILE A 192 -21.25 -16.82 -12.12
CA ILE A 192 -21.25 -18.04 -11.31
C ILE A 192 -21.86 -17.79 -9.92
N ASP A 193 -21.26 -16.86 -9.16
CA ASP A 193 -21.58 -16.63 -7.76
C ASP A 193 -21.16 -15.22 -7.33
N PRO A 194 -22.12 -14.38 -6.87
CA PRO A 194 -21.82 -13.07 -6.30
C PRO A 194 -20.76 -13.07 -5.19
N GLN A 195 -20.60 -14.15 -4.41
CA GLN A 195 -19.56 -14.25 -3.38
C GLN A 195 -18.16 -14.41 -3.98
N LEU A 196 -18.05 -15.16 -5.08
CA LEU A 196 -16.78 -15.30 -5.80
C LEU A 196 -16.37 -13.97 -6.45
N ALA A 197 -17.33 -13.20 -6.97
CA ALA A 197 -17.08 -11.86 -7.50
C ALA A 197 -16.53 -10.90 -6.43
N LYS A 198 -17.10 -10.94 -5.21
CA LYS A 198 -16.57 -10.16 -4.06
C LYS A 198 -15.13 -10.57 -3.71
N HIS A 199 -14.81 -11.85 -3.79
CA HIS A 199 -13.46 -12.35 -3.53
C HIS A 199 -12.45 -11.84 -4.58
N VAL A 200 -12.81 -11.88 -5.87
CA VAL A 200 -12.01 -11.32 -6.96
C VAL A 200 -11.79 -9.81 -6.75
N ASP A 201 -12.84 -9.07 -6.40
CA ASP A 201 -12.74 -7.63 -6.11
C ASP A 201 -11.78 -7.35 -4.95
N ASN A 202 -11.84 -8.13 -3.87
CA ASN A 202 -10.94 -7.97 -2.72
C ASN A 202 -9.47 -8.27 -3.08
N LEU A 203 -9.21 -9.29 -3.90
CA LEU A 203 -7.86 -9.59 -4.38
C LEU A 203 -7.34 -8.51 -5.35
N TYR A 204 -8.21 -8.00 -6.22
CA TYR A 204 -7.85 -6.91 -7.12
C TYR A 204 -7.49 -5.64 -6.34
N LYS A 205 -8.27 -5.29 -5.32
CA LYS A 205 -7.95 -4.18 -4.40
C LYS A 205 -6.58 -4.34 -3.73
N LYS A 206 -6.25 -5.54 -3.24
CA LYS A 206 -4.93 -5.82 -2.64
C LYS A 206 -3.80 -5.64 -3.64
N HIS A 207 -3.94 -6.19 -4.85
CA HIS A 207 -2.95 -6.02 -5.91
C HIS A 207 -2.76 -4.55 -6.31
N LEU A 208 -3.84 -3.77 -6.40
CA LEU A 208 -3.77 -2.33 -6.70
C LEU A 208 -3.08 -1.53 -5.58
N LYS A 209 -3.33 -1.88 -4.31
CA LYS A 209 -2.63 -1.28 -3.16
C LYS A 209 -1.13 -1.60 -3.18
N GLU A 210 -0.76 -2.85 -3.44
CA GLU A 210 0.66 -3.26 -3.54
C GLU A 210 1.39 -2.58 -4.70
N ARG A 211 0.72 -2.38 -5.84
CA ARG A 211 1.28 -1.65 -6.99
C ARG A 211 1.33 -0.14 -6.76
N GLY A 212 0.48 0.38 -5.87
CA GLY A 212 0.38 1.80 -5.56
C GLY A 212 -0.40 2.61 -6.60
N ASP A 213 -1.20 1.97 -7.45
CA ASP A 213 -1.95 2.65 -8.52
C ASP A 213 -3.27 3.22 -8.01
N ALA A 214 -3.20 4.38 -7.35
CA ALA A 214 -4.37 5.06 -6.78
C ALA A 214 -5.43 5.41 -7.84
N LYS A 215 -5.02 5.80 -9.05
CA LYS A 215 -5.95 6.23 -10.11
C LYS A 215 -6.86 5.11 -10.62
N GLU A 216 -6.35 3.89 -10.79
CA GLU A 216 -7.17 2.74 -11.20
C GLU A 216 -8.06 2.26 -10.04
N LEU A 217 -7.60 2.45 -8.80
CA LEU A 217 -8.35 2.08 -7.60
C LEU A 217 -9.59 2.95 -7.38
N ILE A 218 -9.60 4.22 -7.82
CA ILE A 218 -10.76 5.12 -7.71
C ILE A 218 -12.02 4.49 -8.32
N ASN A 219 -11.90 3.83 -9.47
CA ASN A 219 -13.03 3.23 -10.19
C ASN A 219 -13.63 2.01 -9.48
N VAL A 220 -12.89 1.41 -8.55
CA VAL A 220 -13.29 0.19 -7.83
C VAL A 220 -13.72 0.53 -6.41
N ASP A 221 -12.93 1.37 -5.74
CA ASP A 221 -13.08 1.73 -4.33
C ASP A 221 -12.44 3.09 -4.07
N VAL A 222 -13.28 4.12 -4.14
CA VAL A 222 -12.91 5.51 -3.88
C VAL A 222 -12.24 5.66 -2.52
N THR A 223 -12.77 5.01 -1.47
CA THR A 223 -12.22 5.15 -0.11
C THR A 223 -10.82 4.57 0.00
N ALA A 224 -10.60 3.39 -0.58
CA ALA A 224 -9.28 2.78 -0.60
C ALA A 224 -8.27 3.56 -1.46
N ALA A 225 -8.72 4.20 -2.54
CA ALA A 225 -7.89 5.06 -3.37
C ALA A 225 -7.48 6.35 -2.64
N LEU A 226 -8.44 7.01 -1.98
CA LEU A 226 -8.19 8.20 -1.18
C LEU A 226 -7.28 7.89 0.01
N ASP A 227 -7.47 6.77 0.70
CA ASP A 227 -6.56 6.34 1.77
C ASP A 227 -5.13 6.08 1.24
N LEU A 228 -4.98 5.57 0.01
CA LEU A 228 -3.67 5.40 -0.62
C LEU A 228 -3.00 6.75 -0.97
N PHE A 229 -3.77 7.77 -1.39
CA PHE A 229 -3.24 9.13 -1.55
C PHE A 229 -2.77 9.72 -0.22
N VAL A 230 -3.52 9.46 0.87
CA VAL A 230 -3.13 9.85 2.23
C VAL A 230 -1.83 9.18 2.67
N GLU A 231 -1.69 7.87 2.46
CA GLU A 231 -0.46 7.12 2.77
C GLU A 231 0.77 7.66 2.00
N LYS A 232 0.56 8.12 0.77
CA LYS A 232 1.59 8.77 -0.06
C LYS A 232 1.81 10.25 0.25
N ASN A 233 1.08 10.81 1.21
CA ASN A 233 1.10 12.23 1.57
C ASN A 233 0.73 13.17 0.39
N GLN A 234 -0.07 12.69 -0.57
CA GLN A 234 -0.56 13.42 -1.75
C GLN A 234 -1.93 14.04 -1.47
N TRP A 235 -1.96 15.01 -0.54
CA TRP A 235 -3.21 15.59 -0.03
C TRP A 235 -3.99 16.40 -1.07
N GLU A 236 -3.30 17.17 -1.92
CA GLU A 236 -3.97 18.00 -2.95
C GLU A 236 -4.77 17.13 -3.94
N GLU A 237 -4.15 16.05 -4.45
CA GLU A 237 -4.82 15.08 -5.32
C GLU A 237 -5.99 14.38 -4.59
N CYS A 238 -5.79 14.05 -3.31
CA CYS A 238 -6.83 13.46 -2.45
C CYS A 238 -8.05 14.37 -2.32
N PHE A 239 -7.86 15.67 -2.07
CA PHE A 239 -8.98 16.60 -1.88
C PHE A 239 -9.74 16.87 -3.17
N VAL A 240 -9.02 17.07 -4.29
CA VAL A 240 -9.63 17.26 -5.61
C VAL A 240 -10.48 16.06 -6.00
N GLU A 241 -9.99 14.85 -5.73
CA GLU A 241 -10.77 13.64 -6.01
C GLU A 241 -11.93 13.48 -5.03
N ALA A 242 -11.71 13.65 -3.72
CA ALA A 242 -12.75 13.55 -2.70
C ALA A 242 -13.92 14.54 -2.94
N GLN A 243 -13.63 15.73 -3.45
CA GLN A 243 -14.64 16.74 -3.78
C GLN A 243 -15.65 16.24 -4.84
N LYS A 244 -15.23 15.39 -5.79
CA LYS A 244 -16.11 14.82 -6.82
C LYS A 244 -17.13 13.83 -6.25
N HIS A 245 -16.81 13.21 -5.10
CA HIS A 245 -17.66 12.20 -4.45
C HIS A 245 -18.56 12.78 -3.35
N GLY A 246 -18.54 14.11 -3.18
CA GLY A 246 -19.46 14.85 -2.32
C GLY A 246 -18.85 15.41 -1.04
N PRO A 247 -19.56 16.33 -0.36
CA PRO A 247 -19.02 17.09 0.76
C PRO A 247 -18.68 16.21 1.97
N LEU A 248 -19.47 15.19 2.29
CA LEU A 248 -19.21 14.31 3.44
C LEU A 248 -17.87 13.56 3.30
N VAL A 249 -17.54 13.09 2.09
CA VAL A 249 -16.27 12.40 1.82
C VAL A 249 -15.12 13.40 1.96
N LEU A 250 -15.22 14.56 1.30
CA LEU A 250 -14.22 15.62 1.38
C LEU A 250 -13.92 16.03 2.84
N HIS A 251 -14.96 16.37 3.62
CA HIS A 251 -14.77 16.81 5.00
C HIS A 251 -14.30 15.70 5.95
N GLY A 252 -14.49 14.43 5.60
CA GLY A 252 -13.84 13.30 6.28
C GLY A 252 -12.32 13.28 6.07
N TYR A 253 -11.84 13.54 4.85
CA TYR A 253 -10.41 13.60 4.55
C TYR A 253 -9.76 14.92 5.01
N LEU A 254 -10.46 16.05 4.97
CA LEU A 254 -10.02 17.30 5.58
C LEU A 254 -9.82 17.14 7.09
N ALA A 255 -10.73 16.45 7.77
CA ALA A 255 -10.60 16.11 9.18
C ALA A 255 -9.35 15.26 9.47
N LYS A 256 -9.07 14.24 8.66
CA LYS A 256 -7.84 13.43 8.78
C LYS A 256 -6.57 14.30 8.63
N TYR A 257 -6.53 15.15 7.61
CA TYR A 257 -5.42 16.07 7.38
C TYR A 257 -5.23 17.05 8.55
N ALA A 258 -6.32 17.67 9.00
CA ALA A 258 -6.28 18.62 10.10
C ALA A 258 -5.80 17.95 11.40
N ALA A 259 -6.25 16.74 11.70
CA ALA A 259 -5.76 15.98 12.85
C ALA A 259 -4.23 15.75 12.77
N GLN A 260 -3.71 15.36 11.61
CA GLN A 260 -2.27 15.18 11.41
C GLN A 260 -1.49 16.49 11.57
N MET A 261 -1.99 17.59 11.01
CA MET A 261 -1.32 18.90 11.08
C MET A 261 -1.36 19.51 12.49
N ILE A 262 -2.47 19.33 13.23
CA ILE A 262 -2.59 19.74 14.62
C ILE A 262 -1.58 18.97 15.50
N GLN A 263 -1.46 17.64 15.31
CA GLN A 263 -0.46 16.82 16.00
C GLN A 263 0.97 17.23 15.65
N ALA A 264 1.22 17.60 14.38
CA ALA A 264 2.51 18.09 13.92
C ALA A 264 2.81 19.55 14.33
N ASN A 265 1.95 20.16 15.16
CA ASN A 265 2.09 21.53 15.63
C ASN A 265 2.03 22.61 14.52
N ARG A 266 1.41 22.30 13.37
CA ARG A 266 1.26 23.17 12.20
C ARG A 266 -0.22 23.45 11.91
N ALA A 267 -0.94 23.96 12.90
CA ALA A 267 -2.38 24.24 12.81
C ALA A 267 -2.72 25.25 11.69
N GLU A 268 -1.81 26.18 11.40
CA GLU A 268 -1.95 27.17 10.34
C GLU A 268 -2.16 26.53 8.94
N LEU A 269 -1.53 25.38 8.69
CA LEU A 269 -1.70 24.66 7.42
C LEU A 269 -3.08 24.01 7.32
N ALA A 270 -3.62 23.51 8.43
CA ALA A 270 -4.97 22.96 8.48
C ALA A 270 -6.02 24.06 8.25
N ALA A 271 -5.83 25.24 8.86
CA ALA A 271 -6.72 26.38 8.68
C ALA A 271 -6.76 26.86 7.22
N ASN A 272 -5.60 26.94 6.55
CA ASN A 272 -5.53 27.32 5.14
C ASN A 272 -6.30 26.33 4.24
N VAL A 273 -6.14 25.03 4.46
CA VAL A 273 -6.88 24.03 3.67
C VAL A 273 -8.39 24.12 3.92
N TYR A 274 -8.84 24.30 5.17
CA TYR A 274 -10.27 24.52 5.44
C TYR A 274 -10.79 25.82 4.82
N LYS A 275 -9.99 26.88 4.75
CA LYS A 275 -10.37 28.11 4.04
C LYS A 275 -10.55 27.89 2.54
N GLN A 276 -9.75 27.02 1.93
CA GLN A 276 -9.85 26.73 0.48
C GLN A 276 -11.08 25.87 0.14
N TYR A 277 -11.39 24.87 0.95
CA TYR A 277 -12.46 23.90 0.68
C TYR A 277 -13.76 24.18 1.44
N GLY A 278 -13.75 25.16 2.35
CA GLY A 278 -14.83 25.46 3.28
C GLY A 278 -14.83 24.57 4.52
N ALA A 279 -15.57 24.99 5.54
CA ALA A 279 -15.81 24.20 6.75
C ALA A 279 -17.30 24.00 7.00
N ILE A 280 -17.70 22.77 7.33
CA ILE A 280 -19.10 22.43 7.64
C ILE A 280 -19.24 21.91 9.07
N ALA A 281 -20.43 22.14 9.64
CA ALA A 281 -20.79 21.75 11.00
C ALA A 281 -21.20 20.26 11.09
N ILE A 282 -20.23 19.36 10.94
CA ILE A 282 -20.42 17.92 11.25
C ILE A 282 -20.05 17.69 12.72
N PRO A 283 -20.88 17.03 13.55
CA PRO A 283 -20.59 16.79 14.98
C PRO A 283 -19.22 16.19 15.25
N GLN A 284 -18.84 15.19 14.45
CA GLN A 284 -17.54 14.51 14.54
C GLN A 284 -16.35 15.45 14.30
N ASN A 285 -16.54 16.47 13.46
CA ASN A 285 -15.49 17.44 13.11
C ASN A 285 -15.43 18.63 14.07
N LEU A 286 -16.45 18.87 14.90
CA LEU A 286 -16.46 20.01 15.84
C LEU A 286 -15.28 19.98 16.80
N ARG A 287 -14.87 18.78 17.24
CA ARG A 287 -13.69 18.60 18.10
C ARG A 287 -12.40 19.05 17.41
N ILE A 288 -12.31 18.87 16.09
CA ILE A 288 -11.14 19.26 15.29
C ILE A 288 -11.05 20.77 15.20
N TYR A 289 -12.16 21.47 14.96
CA TYR A 289 -12.17 22.94 14.91
C TYR A 289 -11.82 23.55 16.27
N LYS A 290 -12.30 22.96 17.38
CA LYS A 290 -11.88 23.36 18.74
C LYS A 290 -10.37 23.14 18.93
N ALA A 291 -9.87 21.95 18.60
CA ALA A 291 -8.45 21.64 18.71
C ALA A 291 -7.57 22.56 17.83
N LEU A 292 -8.05 22.90 16.63
CA LEU A 292 -7.42 23.87 15.74
C LEU A 292 -7.27 25.24 16.42
N PHE A 293 -8.37 25.76 16.98
CA PHE A 293 -8.34 27.04 17.71
C PHE A 293 -7.38 27.01 18.91
N TYR A 294 -7.48 25.99 19.78
CA TYR A 294 -6.61 25.90 20.96
C TYR A 294 -5.12 25.77 20.58
N ARG A 295 -4.83 25.06 19.49
CA ARG A 295 -3.47 24.94 18.96
C ARG A 295 -2.93 26.28 18.44
N MET A 296 -3.81 27.11 17.88
CA MET A 296 -3.48 28.45 17.37
C MET A 296 -3.18 29.46 18.47
N LEU A 297 -3.66 29.25 19.71
CA LEU A 297 -3.32 30.11 20.85
C LEU A 297 -1.81 30.22 21.08
N ARG A 298 -0.99 29.27 20.60
CA ARG A 298 0.48 29.35 20.68
C ARG A 298 1.11 30.39 19.76
N ILE A 299 0.37 30.87 18.77
CA ILE A 299 0.81 31.89 17.83
C ILE A 299 0.57 33.26 18.45
N ASP A 300 1.60 34.09 18.42
CA ASP A 300 1.54 35.45 18.96
C ASP A 300 0.73 36.37 18.04
N SER A 301 -0.43 36.84 18.51
CA SER A 301 -1.28 37.78 17.77
C SER A 301 -0.91 39.25 17.98
N LEU A 302 0.14 39.57 18.75
CA LEU A 302 0.75 40.90 18.77
C LEU A 302 1.82 41.08 17.68
N LYS A 303 2.04 40.06 16.84
CA LYS A 303 2.94 40.13 15.69
C LYS A 303 2.15 40.29 14.38
N PRO A 304 2.44 41.33 13.57
CA PRO A 304 1.72 41.58 12.32
C PRO A 304 1.76 40.42 11.31
N GLU A 305 2.91 39.74 11.23
CA GLU A 305 3.14 38.58 10.35
C GLU A 305 2.19 37.40 10.58
N ASN A 306 1.52 37.35 11.74
CA ASN A 306 0.59 36.28 12.10
C ASN A 306 -0.87 36.63 11.77
N TYR A 307 -1.15 37.79 11.17
CA TYR A 307 -2.50 38.18 10.76
C TYR A 307 -3.18 37.12 9.89
N SER A 308 -2.52 36.66 8.84
CA SER A 308 -3.08 35.68 7.90
C SER A 308 -3.47 34.38 8.60
N LYS A 309 -2.63 33.90 9.52
CA LYS A 309 -2.87 32.67 10.28
C LYS A 309 -4.13 32.78 11.15
N TRP A 310 -4.31 33.91 11.84
CA TRP A 310 -5.50 34.16 12.65
C TRP A 310 -6.75 34.44 11.81
N ALA A 311 -6.60 35.15 10.70
CA ALA A 311 -7.68 35.39 9.75
C ALA A 311 -8.21 34.08 9.16
N ASP A 312 -7.33 33.14 8.79
CA ASP A 312 -7.74 31.83 8.28
C ASP A 312 -8.57 31.06 9.31
N VAL A 313 -8.17 31.04 10.59
CA VAL A 313 -8.93 30.36 11.65
C VAL A 313 -10.26 31.05 11.92
N ARG A 314 -10.28 32.39 11.91
CA ARG A 314 -11.52 33.16 12.03
C ARG A 314 -12.48 32.79 10.90
N ASP A 315 -12.01 32.73 9.66
CA ASP A 315 -12.83 32.42 8.49
C ASP A 315 -13.39 30.99 8.58
N VAL A 316 -12.56 30.02 9.02
CA VAL A 316 -13.01 28.64 9.27
C VAL A 316 -14.08 28.58 10.35
N LEU A 317 -13.89 29.27 11.48
CA LEU A 317 -14.88 29.30 12.57
C LEU A 317 -16.17 30.02 12.14
N HIS A 318 -16.06 31.04 11.29
CA HIS A 318 -17.20 31.75 10.71
C HIS A 318 -18.02 30.82 9.82
N ASP A 319 -17.36 30.08 8.92
CA ASP A 319 -18.02 29.07 8.08
C ASP A 319 -18.75 28.03 8.92
N VAL A 320 -18.09 27.49 9.96
CA VAL A 320 -18.72 26.53 10.87
C VAL A 320 -19.94 27.13 11.55
N PHE A 321 -19.82 28.35 12.09
CA PHE A 321 -20.91 29.04 12.79
C PHE A 321 -22.11 29.34 11.88
N GLU A 322 -21.87 29.83 10.66
CA GLU A 322 -22.92 30.06 9.66
C GLU A 322 -23.64 28.76 9.26
N ASN A 323 -22.90 27.66 9.12
CA ASN A 323 -23.49 26.34 8.85
C ASN A 323 -24.33 25.84 10.04
N MET A 324 -23.93 26.12 11.29
CA MET A 324 -24.71 25.81 12.48
C MET A 324 -26.04 26.59 12.51
N ASN A 325 -26.03 27.85 12.09
CA ASN A 325 -27.22 28.71 12.03
C ASN A 325 -28.17 28.30 10.91
N SER A 326 -27.62 27.95 9.74
CA SER A 326 -28.40 27.51 8.58
C SER A 326 -29.12 26.18 8.85
N SER A 327 -28.47 25.27 9.60
CA SER A 327 -29.02 23.95 9.94
C SER A 327 -30.16 23.98 10.98
N ALA A 328 -30.33 25.09 11.70
CA ALA A 328 -31.37 25.26 12.73
C ALA A 328 -32.81 25.23 12.19
N SER A 329 -32.98 25.34 10.87
CA SER A 329 -34.28 25.49 10.22
C SER A 329 -34.94 24.18 9.75
N GLY A 330 -34.26 23.03 9.85
CA GLY A 330 -34.72 21.76 9.29
C GLY A 330 -34.71 20.57 10.28
N SER A 331 -35.89 20.24 10.83
CA SER A 331 -36.21 19.02 11.61
C SER A 331 -35.33 18.68 12.83
N ALA A 332 -35.97 18.61 14.01
CA ALA A 332 -35.35 18.28 15.29
C ALA A 332 -34.93 16.80 15.39
N GLY A 333 -33.78 16.44 14.82
CA GLY A 333 -33.08 15.18 15.09
C GLY A 333 -32.05 15.32 16.21
N GLY A 334 -31.64 14.20 16.83
CA GLY A 334 -30.64 14.20 17.92
C GLY A 334 -29.28 14.81 17.54
N ILE A 335 -28.87 14.69 16.28
CA ILE A 335 -27.65 15.31 15.72
C ILE A 335 -27.75 16.84 15.73
N GLN A 336 -28.92 17.41 15.44
CA GLN A 336 -29.11 18.86 15.44
C GLN A 336 -29.02 19.43 16.86
N LYS A 337 -29.49 18.67 17.86
CA LYS A 337 -29.41 19.07 19.26
C LYS A 337 -27.96 19.17 19.74
N GLU A 338 -27.11 18.21 19.38
CA GLU A 338 -25.67 18.25 19.70
C GLU A 338 -24.99 19.48 19.09
N ILE A 339 -25.33 19.83 17.85
CA ILE A 339 -24.78 21.03 17.18
C ILE A 339 -25.25 22.32 17.90
N GLU A 340 -26.53 22.40 18.27
CA GLU A 340 -27.11 23.55 18.98
C GLU A 340 -26.46 23.75 20.35
N GLU A 341 -26.23 22.68 21.11
CA GLU A 341 -25.56 22.72 22.41
C GLU A 341 -24.12 23.25 22.32
N GLN A 342 -23.43 23.03 21.19
CA GLN A 342 -22.07 23.51 20.97
C GLN A 342 -22.00 24.94 20.40
N ARG A 343 -23.13 25.50 19.90
CA ARG A 343 -23.16 26.80 19.22
C ARG A 343 -22.59 27.95 20.07
N PRO A 344 -22.98 28.14 21.35
CA PRO A 344 -22.46 29.26 22.15
C PRO A 344 -20.94 29.20 22.32
N THR A 345 -20.37 27.99 22.44
CA THR A 345 -18.91 27.84 22.48
C THR A 345 -18.29 28.32 21.18
N PHE A 346 -18.82 27.91 20.02
CA PHE A 346 -18.27 28.32 18.72
C PHE A 346 -18.41 29.82 18.44
N GLU A 347 -19.46 30.47 18.96
CA GLU A 347 -19.60 31.93 18.91
C GLU A 347 -18.44 32.61 19.65
N ILE A 348 -18.12 32.16 20.86
CA ILE A 348 -17.00 32.69 21.65
C ILE A 348 -15.67 32.42 20.93
N LEU A 349 -15.45 31.21 20.43
CA LEU A 349 -14.21 30.88 19.70
C LEU A 349 -14.02 31.75 18.46
N LEU A 350 -15.10 31.97 17.69
CA LEU A 350 -15.09 32.86 16.53
C LEU A 350 -14.74 34.29 16.95
N TRP A 351 -15.37 34.80 18.01
CA TRP A 351 -15.14 36.15 18.50
C TRP A 351 -13.69 36.35 18.99
N VAL A 352 -13.15 35.39 19.73
CA VAL A 352 -11.77 35.42 20.19
C VAL A 352 -10.79 35.33 19.02
N ALA A 353 -11.04 34.46 18.03
CA ALA A 353 -10.22 34.38 16.82
C ALA A 353 -10.27 35.70 16.02
N HIS A 354 -11.44 36.32 15.91
CA HIS A 354 -11.62 37.63 15.29
C HIS A 354 -10.81 38.70 16.01
N MET A 355 -10.91 38.81 17.34
CA MET A 355 -10.13 39.78 18.12
C MET A 355 -8.63 39.57 17.98
N ASN A 356 -8.15 38.32 17.97
CA ASN A 356 -6.74 38.02 17.72
C ASN A 356 -6.29 38.40 16.30
N ALA A 357 -7.10 38.15 15.27
CA ALA A 357 -6.81 38.58 13.91
C ALA A 357 -6.75 40.11 13.82
N MET A 358 -7.73 40.80 14.40
CA MET A 358 -7.74 42.27 14.44
C MET A 358 -6.55 42.83 15.21
N ARG A 359 -6.16 42.19 16.31
CA ARG A 359 -5.00 42.58 17.12
C ARG A 359 -3.70 42.48 16.32
N ALA A 360 -3.54 41.41 15.54
CA ALA A 360 -2.39 41.24 14.65
C ALA A 360 -2.37 42.30 13.54
N ALA A 361 -3.51 42.58 12.90
CA ALA A 361 -3.60 43.64 11.89
C ALA A 361 -3.28 45.02 12.44
N CYS A 362 -3.82 45.37 13.62
CA CYS A 362 -3.59 46.67 14.24
C CYS A 362 -2.15 46.84 14.75
N SER A 363 -1.48 45.75 15.13
CA SER A 363 -0.10 45.79 15.64
C SER A 363 0.94 46.28 14.61
N GLU A 364 0.59 46.32 13.32
CA GLU A 364 1.47 46.81 12.25
C GLU A 364 1.66 48.33 12.27
N HIS A 365 0.69 49.07 12.82
CA HIS A 365 0.65 50.52 12.73
C HIS A 365 0.52 51.14 14.13
N GLU A 366 1.51 51.94 14.52
CA GLU A 366 1.54 52.62 15.83
C GLU A 366 0.30 53.49 16.08
N GLN A 367 -0.30 54.07 15.01
CA GLN A 367 -1.53 54.86 15.14
C GLN A 367 -2.73 54.04 15.66
N LEU A 368 -2.66 52.71 15.55
CA LEU A 368 -3.70 51.78 16.00
C LEU A 368 -3.37 51.14 17.36
N ASP A 369 -2.29 51.56 18.04
CA ASP A 369 -1.90 50.98 19.33
C ASP A 369 -2.99 51.08 20.40
N ILE A 370 -3.78 52.16 20.39
CA ILE A 370 -4.95 52.32 21.27
C ILE A 370 -5.98 51.22 21.00
N ILE A 371 -6.19 50.83 19.74
CA ILE A 371 -7.10 49.74 19.37
C ILE A 371 -6.52 48.40 19.81
N THR A 372 -5.22 48.16 19.60
CA THR A 372 -4.51 46.96 20.05
C THR A 372 -4.59 46.80 21.57
N ALA A 373 -4.47 47.89 22.33
CA ALA A 373 -4.66 47.90 23.78
C ALA A 373 -6.10 47.54 24.16
N LYS A 374 -7.11 48.18 23.54
CA LYS A 374 -8.52 47.84 23.77
C LYS A 374 -8.84 46.38 23.48
N LEU A 375 -8.34 45.84 22.36
CA LEU A 375 -8.51 44.43 22.00
C LEU A 375 -7.88 43.50 23.04
N SER A 376 -6.69 43.84 23.54
CA SER A 376 -6.01 43.05 24.58
C SER A 376 -6.77 43.06 25.90
N ILE A 377 -7.39 44.19 26.27
CA ILE A 377 -8.28 44.27 27.44
C ILE A 377 -9.56 43.46 27.21
N SER A 378 -10.18 43.57 26.02
CA SER A 378 -11.38 42.81 25.67
C SER A 378 -11.18 41.30 25.75
N LEU A 379 -9.98 40.81 25.41
CA LEU A 379 -9.63 39.39 25.50
C LEU A 379 -9.61 38.86 26.95
N LEU A 380 -9.48 39.72 27.97
CA LEU A 380 -9.56 39.29 29.38
C LEU A 380 -10.93 38.71 29.75
N ARG A 381 -11.99 39.05 29.01
CA ARG A 381 -13.34 38.45 29.18
C ARG A 381 -13.41 36.97 28.83
N HIS A 382 -12.36 36.46 28.19
CA HIS A 382 -12.25 35.09 27.70
C HIS A 382 -11.03 34.38 28.32
N SER A 383 -10.59 34.80 29.50
CA SER A 383 -9.47 34.17 30.23
C SER A 383 -9.80 32.78 30.79
N ASP A 384 -11.06 32.35 30.69
CA ASP A 384 -11.51 30.97 30.90
C ASP A 384 -11.11 30.03 29.75
N ILE A 385 -10.88 30.59 28.54
CA ILE A 385 -10.48 29.85 27.33
C ILE A 385 -9.03 30.16 26.95
N LEU A 386 -8.56 31.37 27.23
CA LEU A 386 -7.21 31.83 26.95
C LEU A 386 -6.28 31.57 28.15
N PRO A 387 -4.97 31.32 27.94
CA PRO A 387 -4.02 31.30 29.03
C PRO A 387 -4.05 32.62 29.81
N VAL A 388 -4.51 32.55 31.06
CA VAL A 388 -4.86 33.71 31.87
C VAL A 388 -3.65 34.61 32.14
N ASP A 389 -2.50 34.01 32.46
CA ASP A 389 -1.25 34.71 32.72
C ASP A 389 -0.82 35.53 31.50
N ARG A 390 -0.84 34.90 30.32
CA ARG A 390 -0.54 35.57 29.07
C ARG A 390 -1.52 36.70 28.77
N ALA A 391 -2.82 36.47 28.96
CA ALA A 391 -3.85 37.47 28.68
C ALA A 391 -3.65 38.74 29.52
N PHE A 392 -3.43 38.59 30.84
CA PHE A 392 -3.16 39.72 31.75
C PHE A 392 -1.83 40.40 31.45
N TYR A 393 -0.78 39.64 31.15
CA TYR A 393 0.51 40.19 30.74
C TYR A 393 0.40 41.06 29.48
N GLU A 394 -0.19 40.51 28.40
CA GLU A 394 -0.35 41.22 27.13
C GLU A 394 -1.21 42.48 27.28
N ALA A 395 -2.32 42.41 28.03
CA ALA A 395 -3.15 43.57 28.33
C ALA A 395 -2.37 44.65 29.10
N GLY A 396 -1.60 44.26 30.12
CA GLY A 396 -0.76 45.16 30.90
C GLY A 396 0.30 45.87 30.06
N ILE A 397 1.04 45.13 29.23
CA ILE A 397 2.08 45.69 28.36
C ILE A 397 1.48 46.64 27.32
N MET A 398 0.34 46.30 26.72
CA MET A 398 -0.29 47.16 25.73
C MET A 398 -0.88 48.44 26.36
N CYS A 399 -1.48 48.35 27.55
CA CYS A 399 -1.89 49.53 28.32
C CYS A 399 -0.70 50.45 28.61
N ARG A 400 0.45 49.88 28.99
CA ARG A 400 1.68 50.65 29.22
C ARG A 400 2.15 51.35 27.94
N LYS A 401 2.13 50.65 26.80
CA LYS A 401 2.56 51.20 25.50
C LYS A 401 1.80 52.48 25.14
N VAL A 402 0.49 52.52 25.44
CA VAL A 402 -0.37 53.67 25.14
C VAL A 402 -0.47 54.69 26.29
N GLY A 403 0.29 54.51 27.36
CA GLY A 403 0.34 55.43 28.50
C GLY A 403 -0.80 55.26 29.52
N TRP A 404 -1.59 54.18 29.46
CA TRP A 404 -2.62 53.85 30.43
C TRP A 404 -2.02 53.16 31.66
N ASN A 405 -1.19 53.90 32.40
CA ASN A 405 -0.34 53.37 33.47
C ASN A 405 -1.13 52.73 34.62
N GLU A 406 -2.27 53.29 35.02
CA GLU A 406 -3.11 52.76 36.09
C GLU A 406 -3.68 51.38 35.71
N MET A 407 -4.28 51.27 34.53
CA MET A 407 -4.78 49.99 34.00
C MET A 407 -3.64 48.98 33.80
N SER A 408 -2.50 49.44 33.29
CA SER A 408 -1.30 48.60 33.17
C SER A 408 -0.89 48.01 34.51
N MET A 409 -0.89 48.82 35.57
CA MET A 409 -0.52 48.38 36.91
C MET A 409 -1.51 47.35 37.46
N VAL A 410 -2.81 47.57 37.30
CA VAL A 410 -3.85 46.61 37.72
C VAL A 410 -3.66 45.26 37.02
N PHE A 411 -3.47 45.25 35.69
CA PHE A 411 -3.31 43.99 34.95
C PHE A 411 -1.97 43.30 35.22
N LEU A 412 -0.88 44.05 35.38
CA LEU A 412 0.43 43.45 35.67
C LEU A 412 0.52 42.94 37.12
N ASN A 413 -0.17 43.56 38.08
CA ASN A 413 -0.32 42.99 39.43
C ASN A 413 -1.06 41.67 39.36
N ARG A 414 -2.23 41.63 38.69
CA ARG A 414 -2.98 40.37 38.54
C ARG A 414 -2.17 39.30 37.82
N TYR A 415 -1.39 39.67 36.81
CA TYR A 415 -0.46 38.74 36.18
C TYR A 415 0.51 38.11 37.18
N LEU A 416 1.10 38.90 38.09
CA LEU A 416 2.01 38.37 39.12
C LEU A 416 1.26 37.44 40.09
N ASP A 417 0.06 37.80 40.53
CA ASP A 417 -0.78 36.93 41.38
C ASP A 417 -1.07 35.59 40.69
N VAL A 418 -1.33 35.60 39.37
CA VAL A 418 -1.55 34.40 38.57
C VAL A 418 -0.30 33.56 38.46
N VAL A 419 0.87 34.18 38.27
CA VAL A 419 2.15 33.46 38.23
C VAL A 419 2.46 32.79 39.56
N ASP A 420 2.28 33.51 40.67
CA ASP A 420 2.47 32.97 42.02
C ASP A 420 1.48 31.81 42.27
N ALA A 421 0.22 31.93 41.82
CA ALA A 421 -0.77 30.85 41.89
C ALA A 421 -0.42 29.62 41.03
N ILE A 422 0.21 29.81 39.87
CA ILE A 422 0.73 28.71 39.01
C ILE A 422 1.87 28.00 39.75
N GLU A 423 2.82 28.73 40.33
CA GLU A 423 3.96 28.16 41.06
C GLU A 423 3.50 27.38 42.30
N GLU A 424 2.53 27.90 43.05
CA GLU A 424 1.95 27.25 44.23
C GLU A 424 0.89 26.19 43.90
N HIS A 425 0.48 26.07 42.63
CA HIS A 425 -0.59 25.17 42.18
C HIS A 425 -1.91 25.39 42.95
N ASN A 426 -2.20 26.64 43.32
CA ASN A 426 -3.32 27.01 44.18
C ASN A 426 -4.22 28.10 43.55
N PRO A 427 -5.29 27.72 42.84
CA PRO A 427 -6.20 28.70 42.22
C PRO A 427 -6.98 29.54 43.23
N GLU A 428 -7.11 29.11 44.49
CA GLU A 428 -7.83 29.87 45.53
C GLU A 428 -7.16 31.22 45.83
N MET A 429 -5.86 31.36 45.51
CA MET A 429 -5.13 32.63 45.63
C MET A 429 -5.75 33.75 44.77
N LEU A 430 -6.46 33.40 43.70
CA LEU A 430 -7.10 34.35 42.78
C LEU A 430 -8.53 34.73 43.17
N ALA A 431 -9.07 34.16 44.25
CA ALA A 431 -10.49 34.31 44.64
C ALA A 431 -10.88 35.75 45.06
N THR A 432 -9.91 36.60 45.43
CA THR A 432 -10.17 37.96 45.93
C THR A 432 -9.96 38.99 44.83
N SER A 433 -10.79 38.90 43.79
CA SER A 433 -10.50 39.58 42.53
C SER A 433 -10.97 41.05 42.51
N ASP A 434 -10.08 42.01 42.24
CA ASP A 434 -10.41 43.42 41.91
C ASP A 434 -11.38 43.61 40.73
N PHE A 435 -11.72 42.53 40.01
CA PHE A 435 -12.52 42.55 38.80
C PHE A 435 -14.01 42.25 39.05
N VAL A 436 -14.51 42.45 40.29
CA VAL A 436 -15.84 41.96 40.69
C VAL A 436 -16.99 42.46 39.80
N GLU A 437 -16.94 43.74 39.45
CA GLU A 437 -17.98 44.41 38.65
C GLU A 437 -17.66 44.39 37.15
N THR A 438 -16.86 43.42 36.69
CA THR A 438 -16.44 43.30 35.30
C THR A 438 -16.80 41.95 34.70
N ASP A 439 -16.73 41.86 33.37
CA ASP A 439 -16.98 40.62 32.62
C ASP A 439 -15.76 39.67 32.61
N VAL A 440 -14.76 39.88 33.48
CA VAL A 440 -13.58 39.01 33.58
C VAL A 440 -13.94 37.77 34.42
N PRO A 441 -13.72 36.55 33.91
CA PRO A 441 -14.03 35.32 34.64
C PRO A 441 -13.32 35.20 36.00
N TYR A 442 -14.01 34.62 36.98
CA TYR A 442 -13.44 34.29 38.31
C TYR A 442 -12.93 32.86 38.40
N GLU A 443 -13.69 31.92 37.82
CA GLU A 443 -13.29 30.53 37.70
C GLU A 443 -12.36 30.41 36.50
N ILE A 444 -11.08 30.19 36.79
CA ILE A 444 -10.03 30.16 35.77
C ILE A 444 -9.22 28.87 35.96
N GLU A 445 -8.92 28.19 34.85
CA GLU A 445 -7.99 27.08 34.84
C GLU A 445 -6.56 27.61 34.77
N LEU A 446 -5.73 27.23 35.75
CA LEU A 446 -4.31 27.63 35.77
C LEU A 446 -3.52 26.87 34.70
N PRO A 447 -2.67 27.56 33.90
CA PRO A 447 -1.70 26.91 33.03
C PRO A 447 -0.73 26.00 33.80
N GLU A 448 -0.23 24.94 33.14
CA GLU A 448 0.76 24.04 33.74
C GLU A 448 2.12 24.72 34.00
N GLN A 449 2.46 25.74 33.21
CA GLN A 449 3.70 26.48 33.31
C GLN A 449 3.46 27.96 33.00
N PRO A 450 4.19 28.88 33.64
CA PRO A 450 4.12 30.31 33.31
C PRO A 450 4.49 30.60 31.85
N PHE A 451 3.82 31.60 31.28
CA PHE A 451 3.99 32.03 29.89
C PHE A 451 5.39 32.57 29.59
N LEU A 452 5.99 33.30 30.54
CA LEU A 452 7.31 33.91 30.38
C LEU A 452 8.39 33.11 31.11
N PRO A 453 9.68 33.30 30.77
CA PRO A 453 10.77 32.78 31.57
C PRO A 453 10.96 33.59 32.87
N PRO A 454 11.55 32.99 33.93
CA PRO A 454 11.73 33.63 35.25
C PRO A 454 12.39 35.02 35.19
N GLU A 455 13.37 35.21 34.31
CA GLU A 455 14.05 36.50 34.15
C GLU A 455 13.13 37.64 33.70
N GLN A 456 12.08 37.33 32.92
CA GLN A 456 11.11 38.32 32.48
C GLN A 456 10.05 38.57 33.55
N HIS A 457 9.65 37.55 34.30
CA HIS A 457 8.80 37.70 35.48
C HIS A 457 9.41 38.70 36.46
N GLU A 458 10.71 38.59 36.73
CA GLU A 458 11.37 39.46 37.70
C GLU A 458 11.46 40.91 37.24
N LYS A 459 11.66 41.15 35.95
CA LYS A 459 11.59 42.50 35.36
C LYS A 459 10.20 43.13 35.52
N ILE A 460 9.14 42.33 35.42
CA ILE A 460 7.77 42.80 35.60
C ILE A 460 7.53 43.10 37.09
N ARG A 461 7.98 42.23 37.99
CA ARG A 461 7.91 42.42 39.44
C ARG A 461 8.63 43.70 39.88
N GLU A 462 9.87 43.91 39.46
CA GLU A 462 10.64 45.14 39.71
C GLU A 462 9.92 46.39 39.18
N HIS A 463 9.32 46.28 37.98
CA HIS A 463 8.61 47.39 37.37
C HIS A 463 7.36 47.79 38.16
N VAL A 464 6.54 46.80 38.51
CA VAL A 464 5.33 46.99 39.30
C VAL A 464 5.67 47.57 40.67
N LEU A 465 6.70 47.06 41.35
CA LEU A 465 7.23 47.62 42.61
C LEU A 465 7.62 49.10 42.47
N THR A 466 8.35 49.43 41.39
CA THR A 466 8.77 50.81 41.12
C THR A 466 7.57 51.75 40.91
N LEU A 467 6.52 51.28 40.24
CA LEU A 467 5.30 52.06 40.03
C LEU A 467 4.51 52.23 41.34
N SER A 468 4.34 51.17 42.12
CA SER A 468 3.71 51.22 43.45
C SER A 468 4.41 52.22 44.38
N MET A 469 5.75 52.21 44.39
CA MET A 469 6.53 53.17 45.18
C MET A 469 6.31 54.63 44.72
N LYS A 470 6.26 54.88 43.41
CA LYS A 470 6.00 56.22 42.86
C LYS A 470 4.60 56.72 43.23
N GLN A 471 3.59 55.85 43.16
CA GLN A 471 2.21 56.20 43.50
C GLN A 471 2.04 56.50 44.99
N ALA A 472 2.73 55.73 45.85
CA ALA A 472 2.77 55.98 47.29
C ALA A 472 3.44 57.32 47.65
N VAL A 473 4.45 57.76 46.89
CA VAL A 473 5.09 59.06 47.08
C VAL A 473 4.19 60.21 46.60
N SER A 474 3.44 60.04 45.50
CA SER A 474 2.53 61.07 45.01
C SER A 474 1.26 61.29 45.85
N LEU A 475 0.84 60.30 46.64
CA LEU A 475 -0.29 60.43 47.57
C LEU A 475 0.10 61.08 48.91
N ASN A 476 1.41 61.16 49.20
CA ASN A 476 1.98 61.74 50.42
C ASN A 476 2.48 63.19 50.22
N LEU A 477 2.26 63.76 49.03
CA LEU A 477 2.50 65.16 48.66
C LEU A 477 1.16 65.82 48.34
#